data_AF-A0A9D8LJ82-F1
#
_entry.id   AF-A0A9D8LJ82-F1
#
_cell.length_a   1.000
_cell.length_b   1.000
_cell.length_c   1.000
_cell.angle_alpha   90.00
_cell.angle_beta   90.00
_cell.angle_gamma   90.00
#
_symmetry.space_group_name_H-M   'P 1'
#
loop_
_entity.id
_entity.type
_entity.pdbx_description
1 polymer ?
#
loop_
_entity_poly.entity_id
_entity_poly.type
_entity_poly.pdbx_seq_one_letter_code
_entity_poly.pdbx_strand_id
1 'polypeptide(L)'
;MPRKIAAQVHSKGEAPDRSLAHELAVLQSASIVELQAQFRRFYQRPGPESLSRDLIARLLAHRIQERRLGALDRELRVRLDRLVQGLPPGRRLKSGTVLVREHEGTMHEVVIVPGGYLWNAETFKSLSIIAKRITGTSWNGPRFFGLRSNRSSATKADAHA
;
A
#
# COMPACT_ATOMS: atom_id res chain seq x y z
N MET A 1 -6.81 2.40 -36.08
CA MET A 1 -5.67 3.20 -35.61
C MET A 1 -6.11 4.04 -34.41
N PRO A 2 -5.40 3.99 -33.26
CA PRO A 2 -5.88 4.47 -31.96
C PRO A 2 -5.58 5.96 -31.71
N ARG A 3 -6.52 6.66 -31.05
CA ARG A 3 -6.35 8.03 -30.56
C ARG A 3 -5.58 8.01 -29.23
N LYS A 4 -4.41 8.66 -29.20
CA LYS A 4 -3.64 8.99 -28.00
C LYS A 4 -4.42 10.00 -27.15
N ILE A 5 -4.65 9.69 -25.88
CA ILE A 5 -5.06 10.68 -24.87
C ILE A 5 -3.77 11.19 -24.24
N ALA A 6 -3.38 12.41 -24.60
CA ALA A 6 -2.30 13.13 -23.96
C ALA A 6 -2.79 13.62 -22.59
N ALA A 7 -2.02 13.32 -21.54
CA ALA A 7 -2.21 13.84 -20.21
C ALA A 7 -2.03 15.36 -20.23
N GLN A 8 -3.10 16.08 -19.93
CA GLN A 8 -3.09 17.53 -19.83
C GLN A 8 -2.49 17.92 -18.48
N VAL A 9 -1.25 18.41 -18.53
CA VAL A 9 -0.55 19.11 -17.46
C VAL A 9 -1.37 20.36 -17.13
N HIS A 10 -2.05 20.38 -15.99
CA HIS A 10 -2.69 21.59 -15.48
C HIS A 10 -1.73 22.30 -14.54
N SER A 11 -1.01 23.28 -15.09
CA SER A 11 -0.50 24.42 -14.34
C SER A 11 -1.46 25.59 -14.56
N LYS A 12 -2.17 26.02 -13.51
CA LYS A 12 -2.81 27.35 -13.49
C LYS A 12 -3.26 27.74 -12.07
N GLY A 13 -2.80 28.90 -11.60
CA GLY A 13 -3.59 29.78 -10.72
C GLY A 13 -3.08 29.97 -9.30
N GLU A 14 -2.00 30.76 -9.16
CA GLU A 14 -1.57 31.36 -7.90
C GLU A 14 -2.41 32.62 -7.63
N ALA A 15 -3.35 32.52 -6.69
CA ALA A 15 -3.91 33.62 -5.90
C ALA A 15 -3.47 33.35 -4.44
N PRO A 16 -3.49 34.33 -3.51
CA PRO A 16 -3.02 34.10 -2.15
C PRO A 16 -4.07 33.25 -1.41
N ASP A 17 -4.05 31.95 -1.70
CA ASP A 17 -4.64 30.92 -0.88
C ASP A 17 -4.13 31.19 0.53
N ARG A 18 -5.01 31.17 1.53
CA ARG A 18 -4.54 31.10 2.91
C ARG A 18 -3.69 29.85 2.97
N SER A 19 -2.38 30.04 2.84
CA SER A 19 -1.47 28.95 2.56
C SER A 19 -1.65 27.92 3.66
N LEU A 20 -1.69 26.64 3.30
CA LEU A 20 -1.70 25.57 4.29
C LEU A 20 -0.62 25.82 5.37
N ALA A 21 0.53 26.37 4.98
CA ALA A 21 1.58 26.79 5.90
C ALA A 21 1.14 27.88 6.89
N HIS A 22 0.34 28.85 6.46
CA HIS A 22 -0.21 29.89 7.33
C HIS A 22 -1.22 29.30 8.33
N GLU A 23 -2.13 28.43 7.88
CA GLU A 23 -3.08 27.76 8.79
C GLU A 23 -2.36 26.90 9.83
N LEU A 24 -1.29 26.22 9.44
CA LEU A 24 -0.44 25.44 10.35
C LEU A 24 0.36 26.32 11.32
N ALA A 25 0.88 27.46 10.86
CA ALA A 25 1.59 28.41 11.71
C ALA A 25 0.69 28.99 12.81
N VAL A 26 -0.57 29.30 12.48
CA VAL A 26 -1.56 29.76 13.46
C VAL A 26 -1.82 28.71 14.54
N LEU A 27 -1.91 27.42 14.18
CA LEU A 27 -2.05 26.33 15.16
C LEU A 27 -0.83 26.19 16.08
N GLN A 28 0.37 26.45 15.55
CA GLN A 28 1.60 26.35 16.33
C GLN A 28 1.70 27.43 17.41
N SER A 29 1.18 28.64 17.17
CA SER A 29 1.18 29.73 18.14
C SER A 29 -0.05 29.78 19.04
N ALA A 30 -1.11 29.02 18.71
CA ALA A 30 -2.36 29.04 19.47
C ALA A 30 -2.21 28.47 20.89
N SER A 31 -2.96 29.06 21.82
CA SER A 31 -3.09 28.61 23.20
C SER A 31 -3.90 27.31 23.30
N ILE A 32 -3.78 26.60 24.43
CA ILE A 32 -4.53 25.36 24.67
C ILE A 32 -6.05 25.57 24.59
N VAL A 33 -6.55 26.71 25.07
CA VAL A 33 -7.98 27.05 25.08
C VAL A 33 -8.49 27.26 23.65
N GLU A 34 -7.74 28.01 22.84
CA GLU A 34 -8.07 28.23 21.43
C GLU A 34 -8.02 26.94 20.62
N LEU A 35 -7.02 26.09 20.87
CA LEU A 35 -6.91 24.78 20.23
C LEU A 35 -8.07 23.87 20.63
N GLN A 36 -8.50 23.86 21.89
CA GLN A 36 -9.67 23.09 22.32
C GLN A 36 -10.97 23.61 21.69
N ALA A 37 -11.12 24.93 21.56
CA ALA A 37 -12.27 25.54 20.88
C ALA A 37 -12.30 25.17 19.39
N GLN A 38 -11.15 25.23 18.71
CA GLN A 38 -11.02 24.79 17.32
C GLN A 38 -11.27 23.29 17.19
N PHE A 39 -10.72 22.46 18.08
CA PHE A 39 -10.96 21.03 18.10
C PHE A 39 -12.45 20.71 18.19
N ARG A 40 -13.16 21.39 19.11
CA ARG A 40 -14.62 21.27 19.24
C ARG A 40 -15.35 21.65 17.97
N ARG A 41 -14.91 22.70 17.27
CA ARG A 41 -15.49 23.10 15.99
C ARG A 41 -15.25 22.08 14.87
N PHE A 42 -14.06 21.50 14.79
CA PHE A 42 -13.68 20.57 13.72
C PHE A 42 -14.22 19.14 13.92
N TYR A 43 -14.22 18.65 15.15
CA TYR A 43 -14.59 17.27 15.51
C TYR A 43 -15.96 17.15 16.17
N GLN A 44 -16.65 18.26 16.44
CA GLN A 44 -17.95 18.31 17.13
C GLN A 44 -17.96 17.60 18.48
N ARG A 45 -16.79 17.51 19.13
CA ARG A 45 -16.56 16.84 20.42
C ARG A 45 -15.57 17.65 21.25
N PRO A 46 -15.67 17.66 22.59
CA PRO A 46 -14.65 18.29 23.42
C PRO A 46 -13.29 17.66 23.14
N GLY A 47 -12.26 18.50 23.03
CA GLY A 47 -10.88 18.03 22.96
C GLY A 47 -10.54 17.28 24.26
N PRO A 48 -9.81 16.16 24.22
CA PRO A 48 -9.50 15.44 25.44
C PRO A 48 -8.59 16.30 26.34
N GLU A 49 -8.99 16.47 27.59
CA GLU A 49 -8.32 17.36 28.55
C GLU A 49 -6.91 16.86 28.94
N SER A 50 -6.64 15.58 28.76
CA SER A 50 -5.36 14.93 29.06
C SER A 50 -4.30 15.09 27.96
N LEU A 51 -4.66 15.60 26.78
CA LEU A 51 -3.69 15.77 25.69
C LEU A 51 -2.93 17.09 25.83
N SER A 52 -1.63 17.04 25.54
CA SER A 52 -0.81 18.25 25.50
C SER A 52 -1.26 19.19 24.38
N ARG A 53 -1.02 20.50 24.57
CA ARG A 53 -1.23 21.54 23.56
C ARG A 53 -0.66 21.16 22.19
N ASP A 54 0.58 20.66 22.18
CA ASP A 54 1.27 20.27 20.95
C ASP A 54 0.55 19.12 20.23
N LEU A 55 0.04 18.14 20.98
CA LEU A 55 -0.68 17.02 20.39
C LEU A 55 -2.03 17.44 19.82
N ILE A 56 -2.77 18.33 20.50
CA ILE A 56 -4.02 18.89 19.96
C ILE A 56 -3.75 19.69 18.68
N ALA A 57 -2.68 20.51 18.67
CA ALA A 57 -2.26 21.25 17.48
C ALA A 57 -1.92 20.30 16.31
N ARG A 58 -1.23 19.18 16.57
CA ARG A 58 -0.92 18.16 15.54
C ARG A 58 -2.16 17.45 15.01
N LEU A 59 -3.13 17.13 15.87
CA LEU A 59 -4.39 16.53 15.45
C LEU A 59 -5.18 17.47 14.54
N LEU A 60 -5.26 18.75 14.92
CA LEU A 60 -5.89 19.79 14.10
C LEU A 60 -5.14 20.00 12.78
N ALA A 61 -3.82 20.09 12.82
CA ALA A 61 -2.96 20.20 11.64
C ALA A 61 -3.21 19.04 10.66
N HIS A 62 -3.18 17.81 11.17
CA HIS A 62 -3.48 16.61 10.39
C HIS A 62 -4.88 16.71 9.74
N ARG A 63 -5.88 17.19 10.47
CA ARG A 63 -7.24 17.33 9.92
C ARG A 63 -7.33 18.38 8.82
N ILE A 64 -6.66 19.52 8.98
CA ILE A 64 -6.57 20.57 7.95
C ILE A 64 -5.87 20.01 6.70
N GLN A 65 -4.77 19.29 6.90
CA GLN A 65 -4.02 18.64 5.82
C GLN A 65 -4.89 17.63 5.06
N GLU A 66 -5.63 16.75 5.74
CA GLU A 66 -6.54 15.79 5.08
C GLU A 66 -7.62 16.47 4.23
N ARG A 67 -8.15 17.62 4.69
CA ARG A 67 -9.18 18.35 3.94
C ARG A 67 -8.64 19.02 2.68
N ARG A 68 -7.39 19.50 2.73
CA ARG A 68 -6.74 20.20 1.61
C ARG A 68 -6.05 19.26 0.63
N LEU A 69 -5.36 18.25 1.14
CA LEU A 69 -4.51 17.34 0.36
C LEU A 69 -5.20 16.00 0.04
N GLY A 70 -6.37 15.76 0.63
CA GLY A 70 -7.04 14.47 0.60
C GLY A 70 -6.63 13.58 1.76
N ALA A 71 -7.51 12.63 2.11
CA ALA A 71 -7.22 11.62 3.12
C ALA A 71 -6.23 10.57 2.58
N LEU A 72 -5.89 9.59 3.44
CA LEU A 72 -5.07 8.44 3.05
C LEU A 72 -5.54 7.83 1.72
N ASP A 73 -4.61 7.64 0.79
CA ASP A 73 -4.88 6.96 -0.47
C ASP A 73 -5.49 5.58 -0.23
N ARG A 74 -6.37 5.14 -1.16
CA ARG A 74 -7.06 3.85 -1.09
C ARG A 74 -6.06 2.69 -0.96
N GLU A 75 -4.93 2.75 -1.65
CA GLU A 75 -3.89 1.73 -1.55
C GLU A 75 -3.29 1.67 -0.14
N LEU A 76 -2.99 2.83 0.44
CA LEU A 76 -2.44 2.93 1.80
C LEU A 76 -3.44 2.46 2.85
N ARG A 77 -4.73 2.78 2.69
CA ARG A 77 -5.81 2.32 3.59
C ARG A 77 -5.92 0.80 3.59
N VAL A 78 -5.98 0.17 2.41
CA VAL A 78 -6.02 -1.30 2.28
C VAL A 78 -4.78 -1.94 2.91
N ARG A 79 -3.60 -1.29 2.77
CA ARG A 79 -2.37 -1.78 3.37
C ARG A 79 -2.43 -1.71 4.91
N LEU A 80 -2.92 -0.60 5.47
CA LEU A 80 -3.11 -0.46 6.92
C LEU A 80 -4.13 -1.47 7.46
N ASP A 81 -5.27 -1.66 6.78
CA ASP A 81 -6.28 -2.65 7.17
C ASP A 81 -5.70 -4.06 7.23
N ARG A 82 -4.85 -4.43 6.26
CA ARG A 82 -4.14 -5.73 6.28
C ARG A 82 -3.22 -5.87 7.48
N LEU A 83 -2.47 -4.82 7.83
CA LEU A 83 -1.58 -4.84 8.99
C LEU A 83 -2.37 -4.98 10.30
N VAL A 84 -3.50 -4.26 10.45
CA VAL A 84 -4.39 -4.39 11.60
C VAL A 84 -4.96 -5.81 11.72
N GLN A 85 -5.27 -6.46 10.59
CA GLN A 85 -5.71 -7.86 10.54
C GLN A 85 -4.58 -8.88 10.78
N GLY A 86 -3.35 -8.43 11.06
CA GLY A 86 -2.18 -9.31 11.22
C GLY A 86 -1.77 -10.02 9.92
N LEU A 87 -2.27 -9.57 8.77
CA LEU A 87 -1.88 -10.12 7.48
C LEU A 87 -0.49 -9.57 7.12
N PRO A 88 0.45 -10.43 6.73
CA PRO A 88 1.78 -9.96 6.35
C PRO A 88 1.67 -8.99 5.16
N PRO A 89 2.54 -7.98 5.09
CA PRO A 89 2.61 -7.13 3.91
C PRO A 89 2.83 -8.02 2.69
N GLY A 90 2.15 -7.71 1.58
CA GLY A 90 2.29 -8.49 0.35
C GLY A 90 3.77 -8.60 -0.03
N ARG A 91 4.30 -9.81 -0.09
CA ARG A 91 5.70 -10.05 -0.43
C ARG A 91 5.93 -9.57 -1.87
N ARG A 92 6.66 -8.46 -2.02
CA ARG A 92 7.24 -8.08 -3.32
C ARG A 92 8.50 -8.90 -3.52
N LEU A 93 8.43 -9.86 -4.42
CA LEU A 93 9.59 -10.67 -4.78
C LEU A 93 10.55 -9.81 -5.61
N LYS A 94 11.83 -9.86 -5.27
CA LYS A 94 12.87 -9.10 -5.98
C LYS A 94 13.28 -9.86 -7.25
N SER A 95 13.75 -9.14 -8.26
CA SER A 95 14.46 -9.76 -9.38
C SER A 95 15.65 -10.58 -8.87
N GLY A 96 15.93 -11.72 -9.51
CA GLY A 96 16.86 -12.74 -9.05
C GLY A 96 16.25 -13.79 -8.12
N THR A 97 15.00 -13.61 -7.65
CA THR A 97 14.30 -14.65 -6.89
C THR A 97 13.99 -15.83 -7.81
N VAL A 98 14.30 -17.05 -7.38
CA VAL A 98 13.95 -18.30 -8.09
C VAL A 98 12.73 -18.92 -7.43
N LEU A 99 11.68 -19.17 -8.21
CA LEU A 99 10.50 -19.92 -7.81
C LEU A 99 10.65 -21.34 -8.30
N VAL A 100 10.69 -22.29 -7.37
CA VAL A 100 10.81 -23.71 -7.69
C VAL A 100 9.46 -24.38 -7.47
N ARG A 101 8.99 -25.15 -8.45
CA ARG A 101 7.73 -25.88 -8.37
C ARG A 101 7.83 -27.24 -9.04
N GLU A 102 7.49 -28.28 -8.30
CA GLU A 102 7.26 -29.61 -8.85
C GLU A 102 5.86 -29.71 -9.45
N HIS A 103 5.77 -30.28 -10.65
CA HIS A 103 4.51 -30.68 -11.29
C HIS A 103 4.73 -31.91 -12.16
N GLU A 104 3.90 -32.94 -11.99
CA GLU A 104 3.97 -34.20 -12.76
C GLU A 104 5.40 -34.81 -12.78
N GLY A 105 6.09 -34.77 -11.64
CA GLY A 105 7.46 -35.29 -11.50
C GLY A 105 8.55 -34.43 -12.13
N THR A 106 8.20 -33.29 -12.73
CA THR A 106 9.17 -32.34 -13.30
C THR A 106 9.34 -31.12 -12.40
N MET A 107 10.58 -30.77 -12.11
CA MET A 107 10.93 -29.55 -11.38
C MET A 107 11.01 -28.36 -12.34
N HIS A 108 10.19 -27.34 -12.09
CA HIS A 108 10.18 -26.10 -12.85
C HIS A 108 10.78 -24.96 -12.04
N GLU A 109 11.85 -24.37 -12.56
CA GLU A 109 12.51 -23.21 -11.99
C GLU A 109 12.16 -21.96 -12.78
N VAL A 110 11.58 -20.96 -12.11
CA VAL A 110 11.19 -19.69 -12.70
C VAL A 110 11.95 -18.57 -12.02
N VAL A 111 12.81 -17.88 -12.78
CA VAL A 111 13.59 -16.76 -12.26
C VAL A 111 12.84 -15.47 -12.51
N ILE A 112 12.68 -14.64 -11.46
CA ILE A 112 12.08 -13.32 -11.61
C ILE A 112 13.13 -12.38 -12.22
N VAL A 113 12.84 -11.82 -13.37
CA VAL A 113 13.72 -10.89 -14.09
C VAL A 113 13.07 -9.50 -14.14
N PRO A 114 13.83 -8.43 -14.43
CA PRO A 114 13.23 -7.12 -14.65
C PRO A 114 12.14 -7.19 -15.74
N GLY A 115 10.90 -6.84 -15.37
CA GLY A 115 9.78 -6.81 -16.30
C GLY A 115 9.09 -8.17 -16.58
N GLY A 116 9.49 -9.28 -15.96
CA GLY A 116 8.85 -10.57 -16.22
C GLY A 116 9.43 -11.77 -15.47
N TYR A 117 9.32 -12.94 -16.10
CA TYR A 117 9.69 -14.24 -15.54
C TYR A 117 10.42 -15.07 -16.59
N LEU A 118 11.63 -15.55 -16.28
CA LEU A 118 12.41 -16.44 -17.14
C LEU A 118 12.10 -17.89 -16.76
N TRP A 119 11.72 -18.71 -17.76
CA TRP A 119 11.46 -20.14 -17.60
C TRP A 119 11.86 -20.86 -18.89
N ASN A 120 12.64 -21.95 -18.79
CA ASN A 120 13.14 -22.71 -19.95
C ASN A 120 13.79 -21.82 -21.04
N ALA A 121 14.65 -20.88 -20.63
CA ALA A 121 15.33 -19.90 -21.50
C ALA A 121 14.40 -18.91 -22.26
N GLU A 122 13.10 -18.86 -21.95
CA GLU A 122 12.14 -17.92 -22.53
C GLU A 122 11.58 -16.97 -21.45
N THR A 123 11.37 -15.70 -21.81
CA THR A 123 10.82 -14.69 -20.88
C THR A 123 9.32 -14.51 -21.08
N PHE A 124 8.57 -14.54 -19.97
CA PHE A 124 7.12 -14.44 -19.92
C PHE A 124 6.66 -13.21 -19.14
N LYS A 125 5.51 -12.65 -19.57
CA LYS A 125 4.89 -11.48 -18.93
C LYS A 125 4.17 -11.80 -17.63
N SER A 126 3.83 -13.06 -17.35
CA SER A 126 3.16 -13.45 -16.10
C SER A 126 3.35 -14.92 -15.73
N LEU A 127 3.31 -15.21 -14.42
CA LEU A 127 3.33 -16.57 -13.88
C LEU A 127 2.14 -17.43 -14.35
N SER A 128 1.00 -16.82 -14.67
CA SER A 128 -0.18 -17.56 -15.13
C SER A 128 0.04 -18.14 -16.53
N ILE A 129 0.83 -17.47 -17.38
CA ILE A 129 1.22 -18.01 -18.70
C ILE A 129 2.12 -19.23 -18.51
N ILE A 130 3.11 -19.13 -17.62
CA ILE A 130 4.01 -20.25 -17.31
C ILE A 130 3.21 -21.41 -16.71
N ALA A 131 2.35 -21.16 -15.71
CA ALA A 131 1.51 -22.19 -15.12
C ALA A 131 0.60 -22.87 -16.15
N LYS A 132 0.03 -22.12 -17.11
CA LYS A 132 -0.75 -22.70 -18.20
C LYS A 132 0.10 -23.54 -19.15
N ARG A 133 1.34 -23.13 -19.46
CA ARG A 133 2.26 -23.95 -20.28
C ARG A 133 2.70 -25.23 -19.56
N ILE A 134 2.86 -25.18 -18.24
CA ILE A 134 3.21 -26.35 -17.43
C ILE A 134 2.02 -27.32 -17.32
N THR A 135 0.84 -26.83 -16.95
CA THR A 135 -0.31 -27.66 -16.57
C THR A 135 -1.30 -27.91 -17.73
N GLY A 136 -1.07 -27.32 -18.90
CA GLY A 136 -2.02 -27.32 -20.04
C GLY A 136 -3.34 -26.56 -19.80
N THR A 137 -3.63 -26.15 -18.57
CA THR A 137 -4.92 -25.56 -18.16
C THR A 137 -4.73 -24.19 -17.52
N SER A 138 -5.77 -23.35 -17.51
CA SER A 138 -5.65 -21.99 -16.96
C SER A 138 -5.61 -22.02 -15.43
N TRP A 139 -4.40 -21.94 -14.86
CA TRP A 139 -4.18 -21.78 -13.43
C TRP A 139 -3.89 -20.32 -13.03
N ASN A 140 -4.27 -19.95 -11.80
CA ASN A 140 -3.78 -18.73 -11.18
C ASN A 140 -2.28 -18.92 -10.86
N GLY A 141 -1.40 -18.30 -11.66
CA GLY A 141 0.04 -18.48 -11.56
C GLY A 141 0.61 -18.27 -10.16
N PRO A 142 0.34 -17.13 -9.49
CA PRO A 142 0.79 -16.92 -8.11
C PRO A 142 0.34 -18.02 -7.13
N ARG A 143 -0.85 -18.59 -7.31
CA ARG A 143 -1.32 -19.72 -6.49
C ARG A 143 -0.56 -21.01 -6.81
N PHE A 144 -0.33 -21.31 -8.09
CA PHE A 144 0.42 -22.48 -8.52
C PHE A 144 1.85 -22.49 -7.97
N PHE A 145 2.51 -21.34 -7.96
CA PHE A 145 3.86 -21.15 -7.40
C PHE A 145 3.88 -20.86 -5.88
N GLY A 146 2.78 -21.09 -5.15
CA GLY A 146 2.76 -20.97 -3.68
C GLY A 146 2.93 -19.54 -3.12
N LEU A 147 2.74 -18.50 -3.94
CA LEU A 147 2.93 -17.10 -3.55
C LEU A 147 1.75 -16.49 -2.76
N ARG A 148 0.69 -17.27 -2.56
CA ARG A 148 -0.42 -16.90 -1.68
C ARG A 148 -0.29 -17.66 -0.37
N SER A 149 -0.30 -16.93 0.75
CA SER A 149 -0.36 -17.50 2.08
C SER A 149 -1.62 -18.36 2.22
N ASN A 150 -1.45 -19.69 2.23
CA ASN A 150 -2.41 -20.53 2.93
C ASN A 150 -2.04 -20.46 4.42
N ARG A 151 -3.01 -20.24 5.30
CA ARG A 151 -2.80 -20.13 6.76
C ARG A 151 -2.24 -21.40 7.44
N SER A 152 -1.76 -22.37 6.68
CA SER A 152 -1.55 -23.75 7.13
C SER A 152 -0.10 -24.26 7.04
N SER A 153 0.87 -23.48 6.58
CA SER A 153 2.26 -23.97 6.43
C SER A 153 3.24 -23.46 7.50
N ALA A 154 2.77 -22.78 8.55
CA ALA A 154 3.62 -22.28 9.63
C ALA A 154 3.70 -23.22 10.85
N THR A 155 3.09 -24.41 10.82
CA THR A 155 2.98 -25.31 12.00
C THR A 155 3.58 -26.71 11.77
N LYS A 156 4.39 -26.93 10.73
CA LYS A 156 4.98 -28.26 10.44
C LYS A 156 6.49 -28.25 10.21
N ALA A 157 7.23 -27.42 10.94
CA ALA A 157 8.70 -27.44 10.93
C ALA A 157 9.35 -27.91 12.25
N ASP A 158 8.59 -28.06 13.35
CA ASP A 158 9.16 -28.39 14.68
C ASP A 158 8.63 -29.72 15.24
N ALA A 159 8.61 -30.79 14.44
CA ALA A 159 8.30 -32.13 14.93
C ALA A 159 8.94 -33.22 14.07
N HIS A 160 10.26 -33.33 14.13
CA HIS A 160 10.98 -34.61 14.09
C HIS A 160 12.45 -34.36 14.48
N ALA A 161 12.72 -34.53 15.78
CA ALA A 161 14.01 -34.91 16.33
C ALA A 161 13.77 -36.21 17.12
#